data_AF-A0AAD8H9M4-F1
#
_entry.id   AF-A0AAD8H9M4-F1
#
_cell.length_a   1.000
_cell.length_b   1.000
_cell.length_c   1.000
_cell.angle_alpha   90.00
_cell.angle_beta   90.00
_cell.angle_gamma   90.00
#
_symmetry.space_group_name_H-M   'P 1'
#
loop_
_entity.id
_entity.type
_entity.pdbx_description
1 polymer ?
#
loop_
_entity_poly.entity_id
_entity_poly.type
_entity_poly.pdbx_seq_one_letter_code
_entity_poly.pdbx_strand_id
1 'polypeptide(L)'
;MNHTVLNLLHKCHTLKNLKTLHSRLVIEGSVKSSDIVLNKILRIYFCFGESDCAHKLFDQVPEPNAFLWTSMIHGYVENQKYIESFCMFKCMLGLSVLPLNFTVMSVVKALARSGRLRDGEAVYGFVWKCGFVFDVMVQNAMIDLFMRCGEVGLARLVFDEMYERDVVTWNSMIGI
;
A
#
# COMPACT_ATOMS: atom_id res chain seq x y z
N MET A 1 -4.81 -21.06 -20.01
CA MET A 1 -4.27 -21.33 -18.65
C MET A 1 -4.62 -20.23 -17.65
N ASN A 2 -4.49 -18.94 -17.98
CA ASN A 2 -4.83 -17.84 -17.06
C ASN A 2 -6.32 -17.78 -16.65
N HIS A 3 -7.27 -18.10 -17.54
CA HIS A 3 -8.71 -18.13 -17.19
C HIS A 3 -9.08 -19.22 -16.17
N THR A 4 -8.39 -20.37 -16.19
CA THR A 4 -8.66 -21.47 -15.25
C THR A 4 -8.21 -21.12 -13.83
N VAL A 5 -7.05 -20.48 -13.68
CA VAL A 5 -6.54 -20.02 -12.38
C VAL A 5 -7.39 -18.88 -11.82
N LEU A 6 -7.83 -17.94 -12.67
CA LEU A 6 -8.72 -16.86 -12.25
C LEU A 6 -10.09 -17.36 -11.74
N ASN A 7 -10.66 -18.39 -12.39
CA ASN A 7 -11.89 -19.05 -11.95
C ASN A 7 -11.72 -19.85 -10.66
N LEU A 8 -10.56 -20.49 -10.45
CA LEU A 8 -10.24 -21.19 -9.20
C LEU A 8 -10.05 -20.21 -8.02
N LEU A 9 -9.50 -19.02 -8.27
CA LEU A 9 -9.38 -17.96 -7.27
C LEU A 9 -10.74 -17.40 -6.82
N HIS A 10 -11.74 -17.37 -7.71
CA HIS A 10 -13.11 -16.99 -7.34
C HIS A 10 -13.82 -18.02 -6.45
N LYS A 11 -13.34 -19.27 -6.42
CA LYS A 11 -13.91 -20.38 -5.62
C LYS A 11 -13.07 -20.71 -4.37
N CYS A 12 -11.98 -20.00 -4.12
CA CYS A 12 -11.14 -20.23 -2.95
C CYS A 12 -11.77 -19.63 -1.69
N HIS A 13 -12.56 -20.44 -0.98
CA HIS A 13 -13.16 -20.07 0.32
C HIS A 13 -12.33 -20.51 1.53
N THR A 14 -11.24 -21.26 1.33
CA THR A 14 -10.42 -21.81 2.42
C THR A 14 -8.93 -21.63 2.18
N LEU A 15 -8.20 -21.27 3.24
CA LEU A 15 -6.75 -21.06 3.24
C LEU A 15 -5.98 -22.33 2.80
N LYS A 16 -6.49 -23.52 3.12
CA LYS A 16 -5.91 -24.80 2.69
C LYS A 16 -5.87 -24.93 1.16
N ASN A 17 -6.95 -24.52 0.48
CA ASN A 17 -7.01 -24.56 -0.98
C ASN A 17 -6.04 -23.55 -1.59
N LEU A 18 -5.89 -22.36 -0.98
CA LEU A 18 -4.94 -21.34 -1.43
C LEU A 18 -3.50 -21.80 -1.31
N LYS A 19 -3.10 -22.39 -0.16
CA LYS A 19 -1.74 -22.94 0.04
C LYS A 19 -1.43 -24.05 -0.96
N THR A 20 -2.40 -24.91 -1.25
CA THR A 20 -2.27 -25.99 -2.25
C THR A 20 -2.18 -25.44 -3.68
N LEU A 21 -2.94 -24.38 -4.00
CA LEU A 21 -2.86 -23.69 -5.28
C LEU A 21 -1.48 -23.02 -5.44
N HIS A 22 -1.01 -22.32 -4.41
CA HIS A 22 0.29 -21.68 -4.38
C HIS A 22 1.41 -22.72 -4.58
N SER A 23 1.41 -23.84 -3.84
CA SER A 23 2.44 -24.87 -4.03
C SER A 23 2.44 -25.44 -5.45
N ARG A 24 1.28 -25.63 -6.07
CA ARG A 24 1.18 -26.09 -7.48
C ARG A 24 1.72 -25.04 -8.45
N LEU A 25 1.39 -23.76 -8.24
CA LEU A 25 1.87 -22.66 -9.09
C LEU A 25 3.40 -22.52 -9.03
N VAL A 26 4.01 -22.70 -7.85
CA VAL A 26 5.47 -22.71 -7.68
C VAL A 26 6.10 -23.90 -8.40
N ILE A 27 5.57 -25.11 -8.21
CA ILE A 27 6.10 -26.34 -8.83
C ILE A 27 5.97 -26.33 -10.35
N GLU A 28 4.87 -25.79 -10.90
CA GLU A 28 4.63 -25.73 -12.34
C GLU A 28 5.46 -24.63 -13.05
N GLY A 29 6.21 -23.80 -12.32
CA GLY A 29 7.01 -22.70 -12.90
C GLY A 29 6.17 -21.55 -13.50
N SER A 30 4.84 -21.60 -13.32
CA SER A 30 3.86 -20.66 -13.88
C SER A 30 3.83 -19.30 -13.19
N VAL A 31 4.55 -19.12 -12.08
CA VAL A 31 4.69 -17.82 -11.38
C VAL A 31 5.36 -16.76 -12.27
N LYS A 32 6.02 -17.18 -13.36
CA LYS A 32 6.65 -16.27 -14.33
C LYS A 32 5.69 -15.48 -15.23
N SER A 33 4.35 -15.63 -15.16
CA SER A 33 3.53 -15.27 -16.35
C SER A 33 2.28 -14.39 -16.17
N SER A 34 1.94 -13.85 -15.00
CA SER A 34 1.17 -12.57 -14.96
C SER A 34 1.14 -11.92 -13.58
N ASP A 35 1.56 -10.67 -13.51
CA ASP A 35 1.44 -9.81 -12.30
C ASP A 35 -0.01 -9.73 -11.79
N ILE A 36 -1.00 -9.92 -12.66
CA ILE A 36 -2.42 -9.91 -12.34
C ILE A 36 -2.82 -11.10 -11.45
N VAL A 37 -2.42 -12.32 -11.82
CA VAL A 37 -2.76 -13.53 -11.04
C VAL A 37 -2.03 -13.49 -9.71
N LEU A 38 -0.75 -13.12 -9.73
CA LEU A 38 0.07 -12.95 -8.55
C LEU A 38 -0.55 -11.93 -7.58
N ASN A 39 -0.92 -10.75 -8.07
CA ASN A 39 -1.59 -9.74 -7.27
C ASN A 39 -2.88 -10.25 -6.63
N LYS A 40 -3.70 -11.01 -7.38
CA LYS A 40 -4.94 -11.59 -6.85
C LYS A 40 -4.66 -12.57 -5.72
N ILE A 41 -3.61 -13.40 -5.83
CA ILE A 41 -3.19 -14.32 -4.78
C ILE A 41 -2.68 -13.57 -3.55
N LEU A 42 -1.85 -12.53 -3.74
CA LEU A 42 -1.38 -11.67 -2.65
C LEU A 42 -2.56 -11.08 -1.87
N ARG A 43 -3.54 -10.49 -2.57
CA ARG A 43 -4.74 -9.94 -1.94
C ARG A 43 -5.51 -10.97 -1.13
N ILE A 44 -5.67 -12.20 -1.65
CA ILE A 44 -6.37 -13.26 -0.93
C ILE A 44 -5.58 -13.71 0.32
N TYR A 45 -4.24 -13.80 0.25
CA TYR A 45 -3.42 -14.07 1.44
C TYR A 45 -3.62 -13.02 2.53
N PHE A 46 -3.61 -11.74 2.16
CA PHE A 46 -3.89 -10.66 3.11
C PHE A 46 -5.31 -10.74 3.66
N CYS A 47 -6.33 -11.06 2.85
CA CYS A 47 -7.70 -11.28 3.34
C CYS A 47 -7.82 -12.40 4.38
N PHE A 48 -6.95 -13.41 4.35
CA PHE A 48 -6.88 -14.46 5.36
C PHE A 48 -5.95 -14.14 6.55
N GLY A 49 -5.36 -12.93 6.60
CA GLY A 49 -4.39 -12.55 7.64
C GLY A 49 -3.00 -13.17 7.49
N GLU A 50 -2.76 -13.92 6.42
CA GLU A 50 -1.53 -14.71 6.21
C GLU A 50 -0.48 -13.89 5.46
N SER A 51 -0.03 -12.80 6.08
CA SER A 51 0.96 -11.89 5.51
C SER A 51 2.30 -12.55 5.18
N ASP A 52 2.69 -13.58 5.93
CA ASP A 52 3.99 -14.24 5.75
C ASP A 52 4.01 -15.07 4.47
N CYS A 53 2.86 -15.68 4.14
CA CYS A 53 2.70 -16.36 2.86
C CYS A 53 2.65 -15.36 1.69
N ALA A 54 2.03 -14.20 1.88
CA ALA A 54 2.05 -13.12 0.89
C ALA A 54 3.48 -12.63 0.64
N HIS A 55 4.26 -12.39 1.69
CA HIS A 55 5.65 -11.94 1.59
C HIS A 55 6.53 -12.95 0.87
N LYS A 56 6.47 -14.24 1.26
CA LYS A 56 7.22 -15.31 0.60
C LYS A 56 6.89 -15.44 -0.88
N LEU A 57 5.63 -15.19 -1.27
CA LEU A 57 5.23 -15.20 -2.67
C LEU A 57 5.78 -13.97 -3.40
N PHE A 58 5.79 -12.81 -2.75
CA PHE A 58 6.37 -11.58 -3.31
C PHE A 58 7.89 -11.70 -3.53
N ASP A 59 8.62 -12.34 -2.61
CA ASP A 59 10.08 -12.57 -2.72
C ASP A 59 10.47 -13.45 -3.92
N GLN A 60 9.54 -14.24 -4.45
CA GLN A 60 9.77 -15.08 -5.64
C GLN A 60 9.70 -14.29 -6.95
N VAL A 61 9.31 -13.02 -6.90
CA VAL A 61 9.07 -12.18 -8.08
C VAL A 61 10.34 -11.40 -8.39
N PRO A 62 11.02 -11.71 -9.51
CA PRO A 62 12.14 -10.88 -9.94
C PRO A 62 11.59 -9.52 -10.41
N GLU A 63 12.18 -8.44 -9.90
CA GLU A 63 11.84 -7.05 -10.25
C GLU A 63 10.33 -6.71 -10.15
N PRO A 64 9.73 -6.75 -8.95
CA PRO A 64 8.32 -6.46 -8.79
C PRO A 64 7.99 -5.03 -9.23
N ASN A 65 6.95 -4.90 -10.06
CA ASN A 65 6.47 -3.59 -10.52
C ASN A 65 5.77 -2.80 -9.39
N ALA A 66 5.56 -1.49 -9.61
CA ALA A 66 4.96 -0.60 -8.63
C ALA A 66 3.57 -1.04 -8.13
N PHE A 67 2.81 -1.75 -8.97
CA PHE A 67 1.48 -2.25 -8.61
C PHE A 67 1.55 -3.37 -7.56
N LEU A 68 2.48 -4.32 -7.70
CA LEU A 68 2.69 -5.38 -6.71
C LEU A 68 3.18 -4.84 -5.37
N TRP A 69 4.11 -3.87 -5.40
CA TRP A 69 4.54 -3.15 -4.20
C TRP A 69 3.36 -2.46 -3.50
N THR A 70 2.52 -1.77 -4.27
CA THR A 70 1.32 -1.11 -3.74
C THR A 70 0.39 -2.09 -3.05
N SER A 71 0.17 -3.26 -3.64
CA SER A 71 -0.67 -4.30 -3.04
C SER A 71 -0.09 -4.90 -1.77
N MET A 72 1.23 -5.11 -1.71
CA MET A 72 1.91 -5.55 -0.49
C MET A 72 1.75 -4.51 0.64
N ILE A 73 2.09 -3.26 0.35
CA ILE A 73 2.01 -2.14 1.30
C ILE A 73 0.58 -2.01 1.81
N HIS A 74 -0.40 -1.97 0.92
CA HIS A 74 -1.82 -1.86 1.26
C HIS A 74 -2.31 -3.06 2.09
N GLY A 75 -1.95 -4.28 1.70
CA GLY A 75 -2.30 -5.50 2.43
C GLY A 75 -1.77 -5.50 3.87
N TYR A 76 -0.55 -4.99 4.09
CA TYR A 76 -0.02 -4.80 5.43
C TYR A 76 -0.82 -3.76 6.24
N VAL A 77 -1.21 -2.64 5.62
CA VAL A 77 -2.03 -1.61 6.30
C VAL A 77 -3.38 -2.16 6.74
N GLU A 78 -4.08 -2.88 5.87
CA GLU A 78 -5.40 -3.44 6.18
C GLU A 78 -5.33 -4.50 7.29
N ASN A 79 -4.21 -5.22 7.38
CA ASN A 79 -3.93 -6.15 8.48
C ASN A 79 -3.27 -5.50 9.70
N GLN A 80 -3.28 -4.16 9.80
CA GLN A 80 -2.75 -3.37 10.92
C GLN A 80 -1.24 -3.56 11.18
N LYS A 81 -0.51 -4.07 10.19
CA LYS A 81 0.95 -4.27 10.21
C LYS A 81 1.67 -3.04 9.68
N TYR A 82 1.54 -1.93 10.40
CA TYR A 82 1.96 -0.60 9.93
C TYR A 82 3.48 -0.48 9.77
N ILE A 83 4.25 -1.13 10.63
CA ILE A 83 5.72 -1.09 10.58
C ILE A 83 6.22 -1.81 9.33
N GLU A 84 5.68 -2.99 9.05
CA GLU A 84 5.99 -3.80 7.87
C GLU A 84 5.59 -3.07 6.59
N SER A 85 4.42 -2.42 6.58
CA SER A 85 3.98 -1.58 5.45
C SER A 85 4.99 -0.47 5.13
N PHE A 86 5.47 0.24 6.16
CA PHE A 86 6.46 1.31 5.96
C PHE A 86 7.85 0.76 5.57
N CYS A 87 8.25 -0.39 6.11
CA CYS A 87 9.47 -1.08 5.66
C CYS A 87 9.40 -1.46 4.18
N MET A 88 8.26 -1.98 3.71
CA MET A 88 8.05 -2.28 2.29
C MET A 88 8.18 -1.03 1.42
N PHE A 89 7.62 0.10 1.87
CA PHE A 89 7.78 1.38 1.17
C PHE A 89 9.25 1.82 1.07
N LYS A 90 10.01 1.74 2.17
CA LYS A 90 11.45 2.05 2.14
C LYS A 90 12.23 1.12 1.20
N CYS A 91 11.91 -0.17 1.19
CA CYS A 91 12.53 -1.13 0.26
C CYS A 91 12.21 -0.80 -1.19
N MET A 92 10.95 -0.47 -1.50
CA MET A 92 10.52 -0.02 -2.82
C MET A 92 11.33 1.18 -3.32
N LEU A 93 11.49 2.20 -2.47
CA LEU A 93 12.29 3.39 -2.78
C LEU A 93 13.79 3.07 -2.92
N GLY A 94 14.33 2.20 -2.07
CA GLY A 94 15.72 1.75 -2.14
C GLY A 94 16.06 1.02 -3.44
N LEU A 95 15.07 0.38 -4.05
CA LEU A 95 15.16 -0.26 -5.36
C LEU A 95 14.80 0.68 -6.52
N SER A 96 14.67 1.98 -6.26
CA SER A 96 14.32 3.01 -7.26
C SER A 96 12.99 2.78 -7.98
N VAL A 97 12.06 2.04 -7.38
CA VAL A 97 10.72 1.83 -7.92
C VAL A 97 9.84 3.01 -7.50
N LEU A 98 9.35 3.79 -8.46
CA LEU A 98 8.49 4.94 -8.17
C LEU A 98 7.12 4.50 -7.65
N PRO A 99 6.65 5.01 -6.49
CA PRO A 99 5.33 4.69 -5.96
C PRO A 99 4.21 5.29 -6.81
N LEU A 100 3.03 4.68 -6.69
CA LEU A 100 1.78 5.25 -7.18
C LEU A 100 1.17 6.14 -6.09
N ASN A 101 0.23 7.02 -6.47
CA ASN A 101 -0.48 7.89 -5.52
C ASN A 101 -1.13 7.06 -4.40
N PHE A 102 -1.76 5.93 -4.75
CA PHE A 102 -2.34 4.98 -3.80
C PHE A 102 -1.32 4.33 -2.86
N THR A 103 -0.08 4.13 -3.31
CA THR A 103 1.00 3.64 -2.46
C THR A 103 1.31 4.65 -1.36
N VAL A 104 1.48 5.91 -1.73
CA VAL A 104 1.76 7.01 -0.80
C VAL A 104 0.62 7.17 0.19
N MET A 105 -0.63 7.19 -0.28
CA MET A 105 -1.80 7.27 0.59
C MET A 105 -1.85 6.12 1.61
N SER A 106 -1.54 4.89 1.19
CA SER A 106 -1.52 3.73 2.08
C SER A 106 -0.45 3.88 3.16
N VAL A 107 0.74 4.33 2.78
CA VAL A 107 1.84 4.59 3.73
C VAL A 107 1.47 5.67 4.72
N VAL A 108 0.93 6.80 4.23
CA VAL A 108 0.51 7.92 5.08
C VAL A 108 -0.55 7.46 6.08
N LYS A 109 -1.55 6.67 5.65
CA LYS A 109 -2.54 6.02 6.54
C LYS A 109 -1.85 5.16 7.60
N ALA A 110 -0.84 4.37 7.25
CA ALA A 110 -0.11 3.54 8.21
C ALA A 110 0.63 4.38 9.25
N LEU A 111 1.29 5.47 8.83
CA LEU A 111 2.00 6.38 9.72
C LEU A 111 1.04 7.12 10.66
N ALA A 112 -0.12 7.54 10.13
CA ALA A 112 -1.15 8.22 10.90
C ALA A 112 -1.74 7.33 11.99
N ARG A 113 -1.96 6.04 11.67
CA ARG A 113 -2.46 5.04 12.63
C ARG A 113 -1.41 4.59 13.65
N SER A 114 -0.13 4.70 13.33
CA SER A 114 0.97 4.34 14.22
C SER A 114 1.59 5.54 14.97
N GLY A 115 1.11 6.76 14.73
CA GLY A 115 1.60 7.98 15.38
C GLY A 115 3.06 8.34 15.00
N ARG A 116 3.52 7.92 13.82
CA ARG A 116 4.93 8.06 13.40
C ARG A 116 5.18 9.40 12.70
N LEU A 117 5.09 10.50 13.46
CA LEU A 117 5.19 11.87 12.95
C LEU A 117 6.47 12.13 12.15
N ARG A 118 7.64 11.76 12.69
CA ARG A 118 8.95 12.02 12.03
C ARG A 118 9.05 11.36 10.66
N ASP A 119 8.51 10.15 10.52
CA ASP A 119 8.46 9.47 9.24
C ASP A 119 7.44 10.15 8.31
N GLY A 120 6.34 10.67 8.87
CA GLY A 120 5.35 11.47 8.16
C GLY A 120 5.94 12.74 7.55
N GLU A 121 6.78 13.48 8.29
CA GLU A 121 7.51 14.64 7.78
C GLU A 121 8.47 14.25 6.63
N ALA A 122 9.18 13.14 6.78
CA ALA A 122 10.07 12.64 5.71
C ALA A 122 9.26 12.26 4.45
N VAL A 123 8.10 11.62 4.61
CA VAL A 123 7.18 11.31 3.51
C VAL A 123 6.61 12.58 2.90
N TYR A 124 6.35 13.63 3.68
CA TYR A 124 5.91 14.91 3.14
C TYR A 124 6.95 15.56 2.23
N GLY A 125 8.22 15.54 2.63
CA GLY A 125 9.32 15.99 1.76
C GLY A 125 9.42 15.16 0.48
N PHE A 126 9.17 13.85 0.56
CA PHE A 126 9.08 12.98 -0.62
C PHE A 126 7.90 13.34 -1.53
N VAL A 127 6.73 13.63 -0.97
CA VAL A 127 5.52 14.07 -1.71
C VAL A 127 5.81 15.30 -2.55
N TRP A 128 6.49 16.28 -1.97
CA TRP A 128 6.97 17.47 -2.69
C TRP A 128 7.96 17.13 -3.80
N LYS A 129 9.00 16.35 -3.46
CA LYS A 129 10.08 16.00 -4.39
C LYS A 129 9.59 15.25 -5.63
N CYS A 130 8.57 14.40 -5.48
CA CYS A 130 8.03 13.56 -6.54
C CYS A 130 6.79 14.15 -7.22
N GLY A 131 6.36 15.37 -6.86
CA GLY A 131 5.22 16.03 -7.48
C GLY A 131 3.85 15.49 -7.05
N PHE A 132 3.78 14.63 -6.03
CA PHE A 132 2.50 14.20 -5.44
C PHE A 132 1.80 15.33 -4.69
N VAL A 133 2.44 16.47 -4.49
CA VAL A 133 1.83 17.67 -3.90
C VAL A 133 0.63 18.18 -4.69
N PHE A 134 0.56 17.90 -6.00
CA PHE A 134 -0.56 18.27 -6.85
C PHE A 134 -1.73 17.27 -6.79
N ASP A 135 -1.58 16.14 -6.10
CA ASP A 135 -2.66 15.18 -5.90
C ASP A 135 -3.44 15.51 -4.62
N VAL A 136 -4.68 15.97 -4.79
CA VAL A 136 -5.58 16.36 -3.69
C VAL A 136 -5.82 15.21 -2.71
N MET A 137 -5.88 13.95 -3.17
CA MET A 137 -6.08 12.81 -2.28
C MET A 137 -4.84 12.54 -1.41
N VAL A 138 -3.64 12.71 -1.97
CA VAL A 138 -2.39 12.61 -1.21
C VAL A 138 -2.30 13.75 -0.19
N GLN A 139 -2.62 14.98 -0.57
CA GLN A 139 -2.62 16.13 0.36
C GLN A 139 -3.62 15.94 1.51
N ASN A 140 -4.84 15.46 1.21
CA ASN A 140 -5.84 15.13 2.24
C ASN A 140 -5.33 14.07 3.21
N ALA A 141 -4.63 13.04 2.72
CA ALA A 141 -4.02 12.03 3.57
C ALA A 141 -2.91 12.63 4.47
N MET A 142 -2.12 13.57 3.95
CA MET A 142 -1.09 14.27 4.74
C MET A 142 -1.70 15.14 5.84
N ILE A 143 -2.82 15.81 5.57
CA ILE A 143 -3.58 16.55 6.59
C ILE A 143 -4.05 15.59 7.70
N ASP A 144 -4.70 14.46 7.34
CA ASP A 144 -5.15 13.46 8.32
C ASP A 144 -4.00 12.92 9.18
N LEU A 145 -2.84 12.65 8.56
CA LEU A 145 -1.63 12.24 9.28
C LEU A 145 -1.21 13.26 10.35
N PHE A 146 -1.04 14.52 9.97
CA PHE A 146 -0.58 15.55 10.91
C PHE A 146 -1.63 15.84 11.99
N MET A 147 -2.91 15.87 11.63
CA MET A 147 -4.01 16.02 12.58
C MET A 147 -4.03 14.88 13.62
N ARG A 148 -3.90 13.62 13.19
CA ARG A 148 -3.87 12.46 14.10
C ARG A 148 -2.61 12.41 14.97
N CYS A 149 -1.51 12.97 14.50
CA CYS A 149 -0.29 13.09 15.30
C CYS A 149 -0.31 14.31 16.25
N GLY A 150 -1.37 15.12 16.22
CA GLY A 150 -1.49 16.33 17.06
C GLY A 150 -0.80 17.57 16.48
N GLU A 151 -0.21 17.49 15.29
CA GLU A 151 0.51 18.58 14.65
C GLU A 151 -0.40 19.42 13.75
N VAL A 152 -1.32 20.14 14.38
CA VAL A 152 -2.31 20.99 13.69
C VAL A 152 -1.63 22.08 12.85
N GLY A 153 -0.48 22.59 13.28
CA GLY A 153 0.29 23.58 12.54
C GLY A 153 0.78 23.05 11.18
N LEU A 154 1.30 21.82 11.16
CA LEU A 154 1.72 21.16 9.92
C LEU A 154 0.52 20.82 9.04
N ALA A 155 -0.58 20.31 9.62
CA ALA A 155 -1.82 20.08 8.88
C ALA A 155 -2.31 21.36 8.19
N ARG A 156 -2.28 22.49 8.90
CA ARG A 156 -2.65 23.80 8.35
C ARG A 156 -1.71 24.26 7.25
N LEU A 157 -0.40 24.04 7.40
CA LEU A 157 0.57 24.35 6.35
C LEU A 157 0.25 23.60 5.06
N VAL A 158 0.03 22.28 5.14
CA VAL A 158 -0.38 21.46 3.98
C VAL A 158 -1.64 22.05 3.35
N PHE A 159 -2.66 22.32 4.16
CA PHE A 159 -3.92 22.90 3.70
C PHE A 159 -3.74 24.23 2.97
N ASP A 160 -2.85 25.10 3.43
CA ASP A 160 -2.60 26.42 2.83
C ASP A 160 -1.86 26.34 1.50
N GLU A 161 -0.96 25.38 1.36
CA GLU A 161 -0.17 25.15 0.15
C GLU A 161 -0.95 24.42 -0.96
N MET A 162 -2.12 23.85 -0.65
CA MET A 162 -2.98 23.19 -1.64
C MET A 162 -3.51 24.16 -2.69
N TYR A 163 -3.32 23.80 -3.96
CA TYR A 163 -3.86 24.53 -5.11
C TYR A 163 -5.38 24.33 -5.25
N GLU A 164 -5.84 23.08 -5.12
CA GLU A 164 -7.25 22.69 -5.14
C GLU A 164 -7.66 22.08 -3.80
N ARG A 165 -8.89 22.36 -3.37
CA ARG A 165 -9.46 21.86 -2.11
C ARG A 165 -10.86 21.33 -2.37
N ASP A 166 -11.12 20.11 -1.91
CA ASP A 166 -12.41 19.44 -1.99
C ASP A 166 -13.10 19.37 -0.62
N VAL A 167 -14.30 18.80 -0.58
CA VAL A 167 -15.07 18.63 0.67
C VAL A 167 -14.28 17.80 1.69
N VAL A 168 -13.53 16.80 1.23
CA VAL A 168 -12.69 15.96 2.09
C VAL A 168 -11.57 16.79 2.74
N THR A 169 -11.00 17.76 2.02
CA THR A 169 -9.97 18.66 2.52
C THR A 169 -10.46 19.45 3.73
N TRP A 170 -11.65 20.06 3.61
CA TRP A 170 -12.25 20.85 4.69
C TRP A 170 -12.63 19.97 5.89
N ASN A 171 -13.20 18.79 5.65
CA ASN A 171 -13.54 17.84 6.72
C ASN A 171 -12.28 17.38 7.48
N SER A 172 -11.20 17.10 6.74
CA SER A 172 -9.92 16.66 7.32
C SER A 172 -9.32 17.70 8.26
N MET A 173 -9.46 19.00 7.94
CA MET A 173 -8.98 20.09 8.80
C MET A 173 -9.83 20.33 10.05
N ILE A 174 -11.14 20.11 9.98
CA ILE A 174 -12.02 20.29 11.14
C ILE A 174 -11.90 19.08 12.10
N GLY A 175 -11.37 17.95 11.61
CA GLY A 175 -11.23 16.71 12.38
C GLY A 175 -12.55 15.95 12.54
N ILE A 176 -13.48 16.12 11.58
CA ILE A 176 -14.80 15.46 11.53
C ILE A 176 -14.71 14.13 10.81
#